data_AF-A0A8S3DWV1-F1
#
_entry.id   AF-A0A8S3DWV1-F1
#
_cell.length_a   1.000
_cell.length_b   1.000
_cell.length_c   1.000
_cell.angle_alpha   90.00
_cell.angle_beta   90.00
_cell.angle_gamma   90.00
#
_symmetry.space_group_name_H-M   'P 1'
#
loop_
_entity.id
_entity.type
_entity.pdbx_description
1 polymer ?
#
loop_
_entity_poly.entity_id
_entity_poly.type
_entity_poly.pdbx_seq_one_letter_code
_entity_poly.pdbx_strand_id
1 'polypeptide(L)'
;MTDLSIRSSSQQKPLAIITNQREKSNNEVADAVSPKSPLEFTWTFWYIKPDKRLTWEQSLINLIDIGFVEDFWATFNHLAPPSRLAQNKSNSDYYFFKKGVRPMWEDKANANGGRWLLTCGNQDSKLDELWLETLLGMIGDCFSHDT
;
A
#
# COMPACT_ATOMS: atom_id res chain seq x y z
N MET A 1 -64.30 20.57 -26.92
CA MET A 1 -63.51 20.27 -25.72
C MET A 1 -64.44 19.51 -24.80
N THR A 2 -64.17 18.21 -24.63
CA THR A 2 -65.10 17.16 -24.18
C THR A 2 -65.33 17.19 -22.67
N ASP A 3 -66.59 17.26 -22.26
CA ASP A 3 -67.06 17.19 -20.88
C ASP A 3 -67.73 15.84 -20.57
N LEU A 4 -67.62 15.50 -19.30
CA LEU A 4 -67.97 14.36 -18.48
C LEU A 4 -69.41 13.87 -18.59
N SER A 5 -69.61 12.55 -18.45
CA SER A 5 -70.53 11.99 -17.45
C SER A 5 -70.42 10.46 -17.31
N ILE A 6 -69.83 10.03 -16.19
CA ILE A 6 -70.20 8.97 -15.23
C ILE A 6 -71.16 7.85 -15.68
N ARG A 7 -70.77 6.58 -15.42
CA ARG A 7 -71.67 5.54 -14.85
C ARG A 7 -70.93 4.31 -14.29
N SER A 8 -71.29 3.99 -13.04
CA SER A 8 -71.62 2.66 -12.49
C SER A 8 -70.54 1.65 -12.06
N SER A 9 -70.69 1.27 -10.79
CA SER A 9 -70.02 0.28 -9.93
C SER A 9 -69.95 -1.19 -10.40
N SER A 10 -69.01 -1.87 -9.73
CA SER A 10 -69.03 -3.28 -9.25
C SER A 10 -68.61 -4.41 -10.19
N GLN A 11 -67.49 -5.07 -9.86
CA GLN A 11 -67.42 -6.52 -9.51
C GLN A 11 -65.98 -6.98 -9.17
N GLN A 12 -65.84 -7.72 -8.06
CA GLN A 12 -64.60 -8.30 -7.51
C GLN A 12 -64.10 -9.53 -8.31
N LYS A 13 -62.79 -9.80 -8.26
CA LYS A 13 -62.19 -11.12 -8.49
C LYS A 13 -61.03 -11.40 -7.51
N PRO A 14 -60.71 -12.67 -7.22
CA PRO A 14 -60.42 -13.14 -5.87
C PRO A 14 -58.93 -13.17 -5.51
N LEU A 15 -58.69 -13.33 -4.21
CA LEU A 15 -57.40 -13.55 -3.55
C LEU A 15 -56.60 -14.69 -4.20
N ALA A 16 -55.47 -14.35 -4.82
CA ALA A 16 -54.43 -15.32 -5.14
C ALA A 16 -53.52 -15.53 -3.93
N ILE A 17 -53.42 -16.80 -3.53
CA ILE A 17 -52.69 -17.34 -2.40
C ILE A 17 -51.23 -16.88 -2.43
N ILE A 18 -50.76 -16.35 -1.30
CA ILE A 18 -49.35 -16.02 -1.05
C ILE A 18 -48.57 -17.34 -1.04
N THR A 19 -47.96 -17.71 -2.17
CA THR A 19 -46.85 -18.66 -2.18
C THR A 19 -45.58 -17.87 -1.99
N ASN A 20 -45.06 -17.96 -0.77
CA ASN A 20 -43.81 -17.37 -0.32
C ASN A 20 -42.64 -18.06 -1.06
N GLN A 21 -42.34 -17.61 -2.29
CA GLN A 21 -41.08 -17.96 -2.93
C GLN A 21 -40.02 -17.02 -2.38
N ARG A 22 -39.32 -17.53 -1.36
CA ARG A 22 -38.11 -16.95 -0.81
C ARG A 22 -37.09 -16.88 -1.93
N GLU A 23 -36.99 -15.73 -2.61
CA GLU A 23 -35.86 -15.41 -3.44
C GLU A 23 -34.63 -15.51 -2.54
N LYS A 24 -33.83 -16.56 -2.73
CA LYS A 24 -32.46 -16.59 -2.25
C LYS A 24 -31.75 -15.51 -3.06
N SER A 25 -31.68 -14.30 -2.52
CA SER A 25 -30.67 -13.34 -2.93
C SER A 25 -29.32 -13.99 -2.60
N ASN A 26 -28.72 -14.63 -3.60
CA ASN A 26 -27.30 -14.91 -3.59
C ASN A 26 -26.62 -13.54 -3.54
N ASN A 27 -26.35 -13.05 -2.33
CA ASN A 27 -25.36 -12.00 -2.11
C ASN A 27 -23.99 -12.63 -2.36
N GLU A 28 -23.68 -12.85 -3.63
CA GLU A 28 -22.30 -12.79 -4.08
C GLU A 28 -21.91 -11.32 -3.98
N VAL A 29 -21.35 -10.94 -2.84
CA VAL A 29 -20.53 -9.74 -2.76
C VAL A 29 -19.33 -10.05 -3.62
N ALA A 30 -19.45 -9.78 -4.92
CA ALA A 30 -18.31 -9.68 -5.79
C ALA A 30 -17.47 -8.57 -5.18
N ASP A 31 -16.37 -8.94 -4.52
CA ASP A 31 -15.31 -8.02 -4.16
C ASP A 31 -14.89 -7.36 -5.47
N ALA A 32 -15.44 -6.17 -5.74
CA ALA A 32 -15.02 -5.33 -6.83
C ALA A 32 -13.59 -4.90 -6.48
N VAL A 33 -12.61 -5.69 -6.92
CA VAL A 33 -11.19 -5.36 -6.78
C VAL A 33 -10.99 -4.06 -7.54
N SER A 34 -10.90 -2.95 -6.81
CA SER A 34 -10.55 -1.66 -7.37
C SER A 34 -9.20 -1.79 -8.08
N PRO A 35 -9.05 -1.29 -9.32
CA PRO A 35 -7.77 -1.35 -10.00
C PRO A 35 -6.71 -0.63 -9.16
N LYS A 36 -5.61 -1.33 -8.87
CA LYS A 36 -4.47 -0.76 -8.13
C LYS A 36 -3.77 0.31 -8.97
N SER A 37 -3.28 1.33 -8.29
CA SER A 37 -2.60 2.48 -8.89
C SER A 37 -1.11 2.14 -9.08
N PRO A 38 -0.59 2.05 -10.31
CA PRO A 38 0.80 1.68 -10.55
C PRO A 38 1.77 2.80 -10.16
N LEU A 39 2.95 2.42 -9.68
CA LEU A 39 4.10 3.31 -9.49
C LEU A 39 4.94 3.37 -10.78
N GLU A 40 5.66 4.48 -10.98
CA GLU A 40 6.58 4.65 -12.12
C GLU A 40 7.68 3.57 -12.14
N PHE A 41 8.22 3.27 -10.96
CA PHE A 41 9.21 2.22 -10.77
C PHE A 41 8.72 1.18 -9.77
N THR A 42 9.16 -0.07 -9.94
CA THR A 42 9.04 -1.07 -8.87
C THR A 42 10.17 -0.86 -7.87
N TRP A 43 9.82 -0.83 -6.59
CA TRP A 43 10.75 -0.64 -5.48
C TRP A 43 10.85 -1.90 -4.63
N THR A 44 11.95 -2.09 -3.94
CA THR A 44 12.20 -3.22 -3.06
C THR A 44 12.53 -2.70 -1.67
N PHE A 45 11.76 -3.14 -0.67
CA PHE A 45 12.15 -3.00 0.74
C PHE A 45 13.14 -4.09 1.13
N TRP A 46 14.19 -3.70 1.82
CA TRP A 46 15.16 -4.59 2.42
C TRP A 46 15.26 -4.31 3.92
N TYR A 47 15.70 -5.32 4.65
CA TYR A 47 15.91 -5.24 6.09
C TYR A 47 17.19 -5.94 6.50
N ILE A 48 17.95 -5.30 7.39
CA ILE A 48 19.09 -5.94 8.07
C ILE A 48 18.58 -6.68 9.29
N LYS A 49 18.58 -8.00 9.18
CA LYS A 49 18.29 -8.88 10.31
C LYS A 49 19.43 -8.78 11.32
N PRO A 50 19.12 -8.45 12.58
CA PRO A 50 20.14 -8.27 13.59
C PRO A 50 20.52 -9.64 14.19
N ASP A 51 21.30 -10.41 13.44
CA ASP A 51 21.86 -11.69 13.88
C ASP A 51 23.38 -11.62 13.84
N LYS A 52 24.03 -11.60 15.01
CA LYS A 52 25.49 -11.46 15.14
C LYS A 52 26.27 -12.63 14.55
N ARG A 53 25.60 -13.73 14.19
CA ARG A 53 26.22 -14.92 13.60
C ARG A 53 26.34 -14.81 12.07
N LEU A 54 25.61 -13.88 11.46
CA LEU A 54 25.59 -13.66 10.02
C LEU A 54 26.59 -12.58 9.63
N THR A 55 27.16 -12.68 8.43
CA THR A 55 27.83 -11.52 7.81
C THR A 55 26.81 -10.45 7.47
N TRP A 56 27.25 -9.21 7.29
CA TRP A 56 26.35 -8.11 6.91
C TRP A 56 25.53 -8.44 5.65
N GLU A 57 26.16 -9.01 4.63
CA GLU A 57 25.49 -9.42 3.39
C GLU A 57 24.44 -10.52 3.61
N GLN A 58 24.72 -11.47 4.51
CA GLN A 58 23.78 -12.54 4.86
C GLN A 58 22.61 -12.02 5.71
N SER A 59 22.83 -10.97 6.49
CA SER A 59 21.79 -10.29 7.25
C SER A 59 20.85 -9.46 6.37
N LEU A 60 21.24 -9.13 5.15
CA LEU A 60 20.46 -8.32 4.23
C LEU A 60 19.37 -9.17 3.56
N ILE A 61 18.11 -8.91 3.93
CA ILE A 61 16.96 -9.65 3.46
C ILE A 61 16.12 -8.77 2.54
N ASN A 62 15.77 -9.27 1.35
CA ASN A 62 14.71 -8.70 0.52
C ASN A 62 13.36 -9.04 1.16
N LEU A 63 12.60 -8.02 1.57
CA LEU A 63 11.31 -8.21 2.20
C LEU A 63 10.20 -8.34 1.16
N ILE A 64 10.07 -7.34 0.28
CA ILE A 64 8.97 -7.25 -0.69
C ILE A 64 9.31 -6.30 -1.83
N ASP A 65 8.84 -6.66 -3.03
CA ASP A 65 8.81 -5.78 -4.21
C ASP A 65 7.43 -5.09 -4.32
N ILE A 66 7.43 -3.79 -4.57
CA ILE A 66 6.26 -2.91 -4.56
C ILE A 66 6.17 -2.17 -5.90
N GLY A 67 5.13 -2.49 -6.67
CA GLY A 67 4.84 -1.84 -7.96
C GLY A 67 3.58 -0.96 -7.95
N PHE A 68 2.85 -0.91 -6.82
CA PHE A 68 1.57 -0.22 -6.70
C PHE A 68 1.50 0.60 -5.42
N VAL A 69 0.76 1.71 -5.45
CA VAL A 69 0.57 2.64 -4.32
C VAL A 69 -0.09 1.94 -3.14
N GLU A 70 -1.07 1.07 -3.40
CA GLU A 70 -1.80 0.35 -2.36
C GLU A 70 -0.88 -0.66 -1.65
N ASP A 71 0.05 -1.27 -2.39
CA ASP A 71 1.03 -2.20 -1.83
C ASP A 71 2.10 -1.47 -1.00
N PHE A 72 2.43 -0.22 -1.37
CA PHE A 72 3.27 0.65 -0.55
C PHE A 72 2.64 0.90 0.82
N TRP A 73 1.41 1.40 0.85
CA TRP A 73 0.72 1.69 2.11
C TRP A 73 0.46 0.43 2.93
N ALA A 74 0.07 -0.67 2.27
CA ALA A 74 -0.08 -1.95 2.95
C ALA A 74 1.24 -2.38 3.59
N THR A 75 2.37 -2.29 2.89
CA THR A 75 3.68 -2.65 3.46
C THR A 75 4.06 -1.71 4.61
N PHE A 76 4.04 -0.40 4.37
CA PHE A 76 4.47 0.61 5.33
C PHE A 76 3.71 0.49 6.66
N ASN A 77 2.40 0.28 6.62
CA ASN A 77 1.56 0.15 7.82
C ASN A 77 1.86 -1.11 8.65
N HIS A 78 2.49 -2.13 8.07
CA HIS A 78 2.91 -3.34 8.78
C HIS A 78 4.38 -3.31 9.23
N LEU A 79 5.17 -2.34 8.77
CA LEU A 79 6.55 -2.16 9.22
C LEU A 79 6.59 -1.54 10.61
N ALA A 80 7.62 -1.90 11.37
CA ALA A 80 7.94 -1.14 12.57
C ALA A 80 8.46 0.25 12.15
N PRO A 81 8.05 1.34 12.81
CA PRO A 81 8.61 2.65 12.52
C PRO A 81 10.13 2.67 12.83
N PRO A 82 10.93 3.46 12.09
CA PRO A 82 12.37 3.58 12.32
C PRO A 82 12.76 3.92 13.76
N SER A 83 12.00 4.78 14.44
CA SER A 83 12.20 5.12 15.86
C SER A 83 12.21 3.88 16.75
N ARG A 84 11.32 2.91 16.48
CA ARG A 84 11.24 1.65 17.22
C ARG A 84 12.42 0.72 16.93
N LEU A 85 12.98 0.77 15.71
CA LEU A 85 14.23 0.05 15.42
C LEU A 85 15.38 0.62 16.25
N ALA A 86 15.50 1.94 16.35
CA ALA A 86 16.56 2.56 17.15
C ALA A 86 16.49 2.18 18.64
N GLN A 87 15.28 2.05 19.19
CA GLN A 87 15.06 1.69 20.59
C GLN A 87 15.39 0.22 20.93
N ASN A 88 15.25 -0.70 19.98
CA ASN A 88 15.36 -2.13 20.26
C ASN A 88 16.81 -2.62 20.51
N LYS A 89 17.81 -1.72 20.48
CA LYS A 89 19.27 -1.99 20.62
C LYS A 89 19.80 -3.04 19.65
N SER A 90 19.02 -3.38 18.64
CA SER A 90 19.33 -4.32 17.60
C SER A 90 19.75 -3.48 16.41
N ASN A 91 21.00 -3.60 15.96
CA ASN A 91 21.53 -2.84 14.82
C ASN A 91 20.82 -3.29 13.54
N SER A 92 19.63 -2.75 13.31
CA SER A 92 18.72 -3.10 12.24
C SER A 92 18.41 -1.86 11.43
N ASP A 93 18.46 -2.02 10.12
CA ASP A 93 18.26 -0.96 9.15
C ASP A 93 17.20 -1.38 8.14
N TYR A 94 16.43 -0.40 7.66
CA TYR A 94 15.63 -0.54 6.45
C TYR A 94 16.35 0.08 5.26
N TYR A 95 16.20 -0.54 4.09
CA TYR A 95 16.61 0.06 2.81
C TYR A 95 15.44 0.01 1.84
N PHE A 96 15.35 1.01 0.96
CA PHE A 96 14.33 1.08 -0.06
C PHE A 96 14.99 1.48 -1.38
N PHE A 97 15.05 0.56 -2.33
CA PHE A 97 15.82 0.70 -3.57
C PHE A 97 14.97 0.32 -4.78
N LYS A 98 15.29 0.82 -5.97
CA LYS A 98 14.65 0.34 -7.20
C LYS A 98 14.90 -1.16 -7.36
N LYS A 99 13.90 -1.88 -7.86
CA LYS A 99 13.99 -3.32 -8.08
C LYS A 99 15.22 -3.66 -8.94
N GLY A 100 15.98 -4.65 -8.48
CA GLY A 100 17.21 -5.09 -9.13
C GLY A 100 18.48 -4.34 -8.69
N VAL A 101 18.36 -3.28 -7.90
CA VAL A 101 19.51 -2.60 -7.27
C VAL A 101 19.65 -3.09 -5.84
N ARG A 102 20.80 -3.67 -5.51
CA ARG A 102 21.11 -4.07 -4.13
C ARG A 102 21.57 -2.86 -3.31
N PRO A 103 21.20 -2.76 -2.03
CA PRO A 103 21.61 -1.67 -1.15
C PRO A 103 23.06 -1.84 -0.65
N MET A 104 24.01 -1.97 -1.58
CA MET A 104 25.42 -2.20 -1.30
C MET A 104 26.30 -1.45 -2.31
N TRP A 105 27.50 -1.04 -1.89
CA TRP A 105 28.36 -0.19 -2.72
C TRP A 105 28.96 -0.95 -3.91
N GLU A 106 29.03 -2.28 -3.82
CA GLU A 106 29.47 -3.19 -4.87
C GLU A 106 28.48 -3.30 -6.03
N ASP A 107 27.22 -2.90 -5.82
CA ASP A 107 26.24 -2.85 -6.90
C ASP A 107 26.65 -1.79 -7.93
N LYS A 108 26.63 -2.16 -9.21
CA LYS A 108 27.05 -1.28 -10.31
C LYS A 108 26.26 0.03 -10.35
N ALA A 109 24.99 0.01 -9.93
CA ALA A 109 24.16 1.21 -9.89
C ALA A 109 24.58 2.19 -8.77
N ASN A 110 25.26 1.70 -7.72
CA ASN A 110 25.72 2.51 -6.59
C ASN A 110 27.20 2.91 -6.68
N ALA A 111 28.01 2.18 -7.46
CA ALA A 111 29.47 2.30 -7.47
C ALA A 111 30.03 3.71 -7.74
N ASN A 112 29.34 4.51 -8.57
CA ASN A 112 29.74 5.89 -8.90
C ASN A 112 28.76 6.93 -8.33
N GLY A 113 27.98 6.54 -7.33
CA GLY A 113 26.96 7.39 -6.72
C GLY A 113 27.48 8.22 -5.54
N GLY A 114 26.54 8.70 -4.75
CA GLY A 114 26.76 9.35 -3.48
C GLY A 114 25.55 9.16 -2.57
N ARG A 115 25.59 9.71 -1.36
CA ARG A 115 24.44 9.72 -0.47
C ARG A 115 24.31 11.05 0.24
N TRP A 116 23.08 11.50 0.42
CA TRP A 116 22.74 12.52 1.38
C TRP A 116 22.54 11.84 2.74
N LEU A 117 23.20 12.34 3.78
CA LEU A 117 23.08 11.80 5.13
C LEU A 117 22.42 12.83 6.04
N LEU A 118 21.26 12.48 6.57
CA LEU A 118 20.55 13.26 7.57
C LEU A 118 20.62 12.53 8.91
N THR A 119 21.13 13.20 9.93
CA THR A 119 21.20 12.65 11.29
C THR A 119 20.11 13.29 12.14
N CYS A 120 19.08 12.49 12.47
CA CYS A 120 18.10 12.83 13.48
C CYS A 120 18.68 12.40 14.83
N GLY A 121 18.87 13.34 15.77
CA GLY A 121 19.27 13.00 17.14
C GLY A 121 18.17 12.25 17.89
N ASN A 122 17.95 12.56 19.17
CA ASN A 122 16.91 11.91 19.98
C ASN A 122 15.49 12.45 19.67
N GLN A 123 15.13 12.61 18.39
CA GLN A 123 13.85 13.14 17.93
C GLN A 123 13.09 12.07 17.14
N ASP A 124 12.57 11.08 17.87
CA ASP A 124 11.92 9.89 17.31
C ASP A 124 10.76 10.22 16.35
N SER A 125 9.88 11.15 16.73
CA SER A 125 8.74 11.54 15.88
C SER A 125 9.18 12.16 14.56
N LYS A 126 10.21 13.00 14.60
CA LYS A 126 10.77 13.66 13.42
C LYS A 126 11.47 12.68 12.50
N LEU A 127 12.14 11.67 13.06
CA LEU A 127 12.75 10.59 12.28
C LEU A 127 11.69 9.83 11.48
N ASP A 128 10.59 9.44 12.13
CA ASP A 128 9.53 8.66 11.47
C ASP A 128 8.83 9.48 10.37
N GLU A 129 8.58 10.77 10.61
CA GLU A 129 8.02 11.71 9.63
C GLU A 129 8.94 11.88 8.41
N LEU A 130 10.21 12.24 8.64
CA LEU A 130 11.20 12.41 7.56
C LEU A 130 11.42 11.13 6.76
N TRP A 131 11.35 9.97 7.41
CA TRP A 131 11.43 8.69 6.74
C TRP A 131 10.25 8.48 5.78
N LEU A 132 9.02 8.72 6.24
CA LEU A 132 7.84 8.63 5.39
C LEU A 132 7.91 9.64 4.23
N GLU A 133 8.24 10.90 4.50
CA GLU A 133 8.38 11.93 3.47
C GLU A 133 9.42 11.55 2.41
N THR A 134 10.56 10.99 2.84
CA THR A 134 11.61 10.50 1.93
C THR A 134 11.06 9.39 1.02
N LEU A 135 10.38 8.39 1.61
CA LEU A 135 9.80 7.29 0.84
C LEU A 135 8.74 7.79 -0.15
N LEU A 136 7.86 8.70 0.27
CA LEU A 136 6.84 9.31 -0.59
C LEU A 136 7.46 10.09 -1.74
N GLY A 137 8.50 10.89 -1.48
CA GLY A 137 9.24 11.60 -2.51
C GLY A 137 9.89 10.65 -3.52
N MET A 138 10.36 9.48 -3.08
CA MET A 138 10.92 8.45 -3.96
C MET A 138 9.85 7.80 -4.84
N ILE A 139 8.75 7.30 -4.25
CA ILE A 139 7.71 6.61 -5.03
C ILE A 139 6.87 7.58 -5.90
N GLY A 140 6.78 8.85 -5.51
CA GLY A 140 6.12 9.91 -6.26
C GLY A 140 7.01 10.59 -7.30
N ASP A 141 8.24 10.10 -7.50
CA ASP A 141 9.21 10.62 -8.46
C ASP A 141 9.48 12.14 -8.34
N CYS A 142 9.46 12.68 -7.11
CA CYS A 142 9.55 14.13 -6.86
C CYS A 142 10.96 14.73 -7.06
N PHE A 143 11.95 13.90 -7.42
CA PHE A 143 13.35 14.30 -7.59
C PHE A 143 13.83 14.18 -9.05
N SER A 144 12.95 13.83 -9.98
CA SER A 144 13.28 13.85 -11.40
C SER A 144 13.57 15.29 -11.85
N HIS A 145 14.50 15.42 -12.79
CA HIS A 145 14.80 16.73 -13.38
C HIS A 145 13.75 17.02 -14.44
N ASP A 146 13.14 18.20 -14.39
CA ASP A 146 12.40 18.73 -15.53
C ASP A 146 13.40 18.91 -16.69
N THR A 147 13.43 17.96 -17.62
CA THR A 147 14.18 18.07 -18.88
C THR A 147 13.34 18.67 -19.99
#